data_AF-A0AAW5RBC6-F1
#
_entry.id   AF-A0AAW5RBC6-F1
#
_cell.length_a   1.000
_cell.length_b   1.000
_cell.length_c   1.000
_cell.angle_alpha   90.00
_cell.angle_beta   90.00
_cell.angle_gamma   90.00
#
_symmetry.space_group_name_H-M   'P 1'
#
loop_
_entity.id
_entity.type
_entity.pdbx_description
1 polymer ?
#
loop_
_entity_poly.entity_id
_entity_poly.type
_entity_poly.pdbx_seq_one_letter_code
_entity_poly.pdbx_strand_id
1 'polypeptide(L)'
;MSYSNKVLIAIVISSSNLCYSETIEINPIGIIDSTDLLISKKIASNFFAARDTYGMRSNAVVAAFQANSEKPFDFPVLGFANLLDMANYQDRDSVTLYADNTAPSLKSWEIISNTKFRENSLISEEINEVKIRQGMILDTDEKEKWSSYVISVESGKITTAGWVNSKTKEIGTPKDGTRVLINPVTKIWTTNFNSFIPKESLATGAAIQENGLINAKVELPNTINGIDTVVLPQSIYGGTAAYLARNAETGYKQRWRVGFISQGSEINFRSSDSAISSPQIGFLEDSSAENGLVFTGKNKKNSILWKNNNRIMAEIDSNGLISKIGYKTVKITDSTEMSDDVGRYIINNNSNITLKLPAIERVFKGYTVKVSKITSQGSVHFETSESNTKINGNKNLTIKEKEWNKEAFFDGVSWYVY
;
A
#
# COMPACT_ATOMS: atom_id res chain seq x y z
N MET A 1 14.45 35.53 -77.62
CA MET A 1 13.97 34.18 -77.26
C MET A 1 13.91 34.11 -75.74
N SER A 2 12.70 33.94 -75.22
CA SER A 2 12.35 34.03 -73.80
C SER A 2 12.33 32.62 -73.18
N TYR A 3 13.01 32.42 -72.05
CA TYR A 3 12.90 31.21 -71.26
C TYR A 3 11.68 31.31 -70.35
N SER A 4 10.73 30.40 -70.56
CA SER A 4 9.50 30.23 -69.78
C SER A 4 9.82 29.61 -68.42
N ASN A 5 9.69 30.39 -67.34
CA ASN A 5 9.61 29.87 -65.98
C ASN A 5 8.19 29.33 -65.75
N LYS A 6 8.05 28.01 -65.69
CA LYS A 6 6.83 27.35 -65.21
C LYS A 6 6.88 27.30 -63.69
N VAL A 7 6.12 28.18 -63.04
CA VAL A 7 5.83 28.10 -61.61
C VAL A 7 4.85 26.95 -61.39
N LEU A 8 5.29 25.91 -60.67
CA LEU A 8 4.42 24.85 -60.19
C LEU A 8 3.79 25.32 -58.87
N ILE A 9 2.53 25.76 -58.91
CA ILE A 9 1.76 26.04 -57.71
C ILE A 9 1.18 24.72 -57.21
N ALA A 10 1.78 24.15 -56.16
CA ALA A 10 1.20 23.04 -55.42
C ALA A 10 0.13 23.59 -54.47
N ILE A 11 -1.14 23.49 -54.86
CA ILE A 11 -2.26 23.73 -53.94
C ILE A 11 -2.41 22.47 -53.09
N VAL A 12 -1.90 22.51 -51.86
CA VAL A 12 -2.18 21.51 -50.84
C VAL A 12 -3.59 21.76 -50.32
N ILE A 13 -4.56 21.01 -50.83
CA ILE A 13 -5.91 20.98 -50.26
C ILE A 13 -5.82 20.13 -49.00
N SER A 14 -5.66 20.77 -47.83
CA SER A 14 -5.83 20.10 -46.55
C SER A 14 -7.32 19.78 -46.39
N SER A 15 -7.72 18.56 -46.76
CA SER A 15 -9.01 18.03 -46.29
C SER A 15 -8.86 17.78 -44.79
N SER A 16 -9.35 18.73 -43.97
CA SER A 16 -9.65 18.46 -42.58
C SER A 16 -10.73 17.39 -42.57
N ASN A 17 -10.34 16.12 -42.49
CA ASN A 17 -11.27 15.06 -42.11
C ASN A 17 -11.74 15.42 -40.71
N LEU A 18 -12.91 16.06 -40.62
CA LEU A 18 -13.71 16.04 -39.42
C LEU A 18 -13.87 14.56 -39.07
N CYS A 19 -13.17 14.10 -38.03
CA CYS A 19 -13.47 12.82 -37.40
C CYS A 19 -14.91 12.91 -36.90
N TYR A 20 -15.86 12.52 -37.75
CA TYR A 20 -17.21 12.22 -37.33
C TYR A 20 -17.10 10.98 -36.44
N SER A 21 -17.15 11.18 -35.13
CA SER A 21 -17.52 10.12 -34.21
C SER A 21 -18.96 9.76 -34.52
N GLU A 22 -19.18 8.65 -35.23
CA GLU A 22 -20.50 8.02 -35.22
C GLU A 22 -20.87 7.74 -33.76
N THR A 23 -22.07 8.14 -33.35
CA THR A 23 -22.56 7.90 -31.99
C THR A 23 -22.87 6.41 -31.88
N ILE A 24 -22.03 5.67 -31.19
CA ILE A 24 -22.27 4.25 -30.91
C ILE A 24 -23.46 4.16 -29.95
N GLU A 25 -24.47 3.34 -30.26
CA GLU A 25 -25.57 3.07 -29.33
C GLU A 25 -25.06 2.29 -28.11
N ILE A 26 -25.38 2.80 -26.92
CA ILE A 26 -25.00 2.25 -25.63
C ILE A 26 -26.28 2.00 -24.84
N ASN A 27 -26.45 0.80 -24.30
CA ASN A 27 -27.64 0.45 -23.53
C ASN A 27 -27.62 1.11 -22.12
N PRO A 28 -28.71 1.00 -21.34
CA PRO A 28 -28.80 1.63 -20.02
C PRO A 28 -27.77 1.19 -18.98
N ILE A 29 -27.07 0.08 -19.20
CA ILE A 29 -26.00 -0.41 -18.30
C ILE A 29 -24.60 -0.17 -18.87
N GLY A 30 -24.48 0.67 -19.90
CA GLY A 30 -23.18 1.10 -20.44
C GLY A 30 -22.54 0.11 -21.43
N ILE A 31 -23.27 -0.91 -21.89
CA ILE A 31 -22.77 -1.88 -22.85
C ILE A 31 -23.10 -1.40 -24.26
N ILE A 32 -22.09 -1.43 -25.15
CA ILE A 32 -22.27 -1.17 -26.58
C ILE A 32 -23.22 -2.22 -27.16
N ASP A 33 -24.27 -1.78 -27.85
CA ASP A 33 -25.20 -2.72 -28.50
C ASP A 33 -24.50 -3.39 -29.69
N SER A 34 -24.12 -4.65 -29.50
CA SER A 34 -23.47 -5.45 -30.54
C SER A 34 -24.38 -5.79 -31.71
N THR A 35 -25.69 -5.54 -31.66
CA THR A 35 -26.57 -5.79 -32.82
C THR A 35 -26.45 -4.72 -33.91
N ASP A 36 -25.81 -3.58 -33.60
CA ASP A 36 -25.45 -2.51 -34.53
C ASP A 36 -24.06 -2.72 -35.20
N LEU A 37 -23.58 -3.98 -35.21
CA LEU A 37 -22.22 -4.42 -35.60
C LEU A 37 -21.82 -4.21 -37.09
N LEU A 38 -22.45 -3.31 -37.83
CA LEU A 38 -21.80 -2.69 -39.00
C LEU A 38 -20.62 -1.78 -38.57
N ILE A 39 -20.53 -1.48 -37.27
CA ILE A 39 -19.39 -0.83 -36.62
C ILE A 39 -18.24 -1.84 -36.44
N SER A 40 -17.30 -1.91 -37.40
CA SER A 40 -15.87 -2.08 -37.07
C SER A 40 -14.87 -1.91 -38.22
N LYS A 41 -15.25 -1.48 -39.43
CA LYS A 41 -14.23 -1.05 -40.42
C LYS A 41 -13.59 0.31 -40.10
N LYS A 42 -14.12 1.05 -39.12
CA LYS A 42 -13.65 2.39 -38.71
C LYS A 42 -13.07 2.45 -37.29
N ILE A 43 -12.72 1.32 -36.67
CA ILE A 43 -11.91 1.34 -35.46
C ILE A 43 -10.46 1.58 -35.90
N ALA A 44 -9.83 2.63 -35.37
CA ALA A 44 -8.40 2.84 -35.59
C ALA A 44 -7.65 1.58 -35.11
N SER A 45 -7.01 0.88 -36.04
CA SER A 45 -6.39 -0.42 -35.76
C SER A 45 -5.13 -0.30 -34.92
N ASN A 46 -4.35 0.78 -35.14
CA ASN A 46 -3.13 1.06 -34.40
C ASN A 46 -2.97 2.56 -34.14
N PHE A 47 -2.45 2.90 -32.97
CA PHE A 47 -2.02 4.25 -32.62
C PHE A 47 -0.53 4.21 -32.26
N PHE A 48 0.29 4.96 -32.99
CA PHE A 48 1.72 5.10 -32.72
C PHE A 48 2.01 6.58 -32.45
N ALA A 49 2.65 6.87 -31.32
CA ALA A 49 3.06 8.21 -30.94
C ALA A 49 4.53 8.21 -30.57
N ALA A 50 5.30 9.09 -31.20
CA ALA A 50 6.69 9.35 -30.90
C ALA A 50 6.99 10.81 -31.22
N ARG A 51 7.74 11.48 -30.35
CA ARG A 51 8.26 12.83 -30.53
C ARG A 51 9.41 13.05 -29.57
N ASP A 52 10.24 14.02 -29.88
CA ASP A 52 11.14 14.58 -28.88
C ASP A 52 10.32 15.43 -27.91
N THR A 53 10.50 15.17 -26.62
CA THR A 53 9.94 15.98 -25.54
C THR A 53 10.87 17.17 -25.30
N TYR A 54 10.30 18.30 -24.87
CA TYR A 54 11.06 19.48 -24.51
C TYR A 54 10.28 20.36 -23.52
N GLY A 55 10.99 21.18 -22.76
CA GLY A 55 10.37 22.13 -21.85
C GLY A 55 9.55 21.45 -20.75
N MET A 56 8.30 21.86 -20.58
CA MET A 56 7.41 21.46 -19.47
C MET A 56 5.98 21.22 -19.98
N ARG A 57 5.10 20.74 -19.09
CA ARG A 57 3.67 20.56 -19.36
C ARG A 57 3.42 19.67 -20.59
N SER A 58 2.51 20.06 -21.48
CA SER A 58 2.16 19.33 -22.71
C SER A 58 3.33 19.09 -23.66
N ASN A 59 4.39 19.91 -23.60
CA ASN A 59 5.57 19.70 -24.45
C ASN A 59 6.52 18.61 -23.93
N ALA A 60 6.42 18.28 -22.64
CA ALA A 60 7.19 17.23 -22.02
C ALA A 60 6.52 15.85 -22.11
N VAL A 61 5.35 15.76 -22.78
CA VAL A 61 4.53 14.54 -22.85
C VAL A 61 4.34 14.06 -24.29
N VAL A 62 4.51 12.76 -24.55
CA VAL A 62 4.24 12.15 -25.86
C VAL A 62 2.75 11.82 -26.04
N ALA A 63 2.15 11.10 -25.09
CA ALA A 63 0.73 10.75 -25.08
C ALA A 63 0.10 11.02 -23.70
N ALA A 64 -1.13 11.51 -23.67
CA ALA A 64 -1.82 11.84 -22.43
C ALA A 64 -3.30 11.44 -22.44
N PHE A 65 -3.78 10.87 -21.33
CA PHE A 65 -5.18 10.54 -21.10
C PHE A 65 -5.63 11.17 -19.79
N GLN A 66 -6.64 12.04 -19.84
CA GLN A 66 -7.11 12.77 -18.66
C GLN A 66 -8.63 12.67 -18.55
N ALA A 67 -9.12 12.26 -17.37
CA ALA A 67 -10.53 12.25 -17.05
C ALA A 67 -10.86 13.33 -16.02
N ASN A 68 -12.00 14.01 -16.21
CA ASN A 68 -12.66 14.89 -15.22
C ASN A 68 -11.84 16.10 -14.73
N SER A 69 -10.76 16.48 -15.42
CA SER A 69 -9.95 17.64 -15.05
C SER A 69 -10.65 18.96 -15.36
N GLU A 70 -10.53 19.92 -14.44
CA GLU A 70 -10.96 21.31 -14.64
C GLU A 70 -10.04 22.07 -15.61
N LYS A 71 -8.82 21.57 -15.84
CA LYS A 71 -7.84 22.15 -16.77
C LYS A 71 -7.34 21.09 -17.77
N PRO A 72 -8.14 20.77 -18.80
CA PRO A 72 -7.73 19.83 -19.84
C PRO A 72 -6.40 20.26 -20.47
N PHE A 73 -5.50 19.29 -20.67
CA PHE A 73 -4.18 19.46 -21.30
C PHE A 73 -3.13 20.25 -20.49
N ASP A 74 -3.44 20.64 -19.24
CA ASP A 74 -2.47 21.21 -18.30
C ASP A 74 -1.82 20.11 -17.44
N PHE A 75 -0.87 19.37 -18.03
CA PHE A 75 -0.18 18.27 -17.33
C PHE A 75 0.92 18.82 -16.42
N PRO A 76 0.98 18.50 -15.13
CA PRO A 76 1.96 19.04 -14.19
C PRO A 76 3.37 18.42 -14.30
N VAL A 77 3.86 18.15 -15.51
CA VAL A 77 5.24 17.69 -15.74
C VAL A 77 6.19 18.89 -15.64
N LEU A 78 7.14 18.85 -14.70
CA LEU A 78 7.92 19.96 -14.12
C LEU A 78 7.10 21.08 -13.48
N GLY A 79 6.09 21.58 -14.18
CA GLY A 79 5.03 22.38 -13.59
C GLY A 79 5.38 23.76 -13.06
N PHE A 80 6.60 24.26 -13.29
CA PHE A 80 7.07 25.56 -12.77
C PHE A 80 6.09 26.70 -13.05
N ALA A 81 5.78 27.47 -12.01
CA ALA A 81 4.96 28.67 -12.13
C ALA A 81 5.80 29.87 -12.56
N ASN A 82 7.09 29.90 -12.19
CA ASN A 82 8.02 30.97 -12.54
C ASN A 82 9.49 30.46 -12.59
N LEU A 83 10.40 31.33 -13.04
CA LEU A 83 11.82 31.00 -13.23
C LEU A 83 12.53 30.59 -11.93
N LEU A 84 12.16 31.15 -10.78
CA LEU A 84 12.81 30.84 -9.50
C LEU A 84 12.54 29.39 -9.06
N ASP A 85 11.43 28.78 -9.49
CA ASP A 85 11.11 27.39 -9.16
C ASP A 85 12.18 26.42 -9.73
N MET A 86 12.86 26.81 -10.81
CA MET A 86 13.97 26.04 -11.40
C MET A 86 15.21 25.98 -10.50
N ALA A 87 15.34 26.87 -9.52
CA ALA A 87 16.42 26.79 -8.53
C ALA A 87 16.16 25.70 -7.48
N ASN A 88 14.89 25.36 -7.24
CA ASN A 88 14.50 24.38 -6.23
C ASN A 88 14.43 22.95 -6.79
N TYR A 89 14.16 22.79 -8.08
CA TYR A 89 14.10 21.48 -8.75
C TYR A 89 15.08 21.41 -9.93
N GLN A 90 16.09 20.56 -9.77
CA GLN A 90 17.22 20.49 -10.71
C GLN A 90 17.01 19.48 -11.84
N ASP A 91 16.16 18.48 -11.65
CA ASP A 91 15.88 17.48 -12.69
C ASP A 91 15.02 18.05 -13.83
N ARG A 92 15.03 17.36 -14.98
CA ARG A 92 14.30 17.75 -16.19
C ARG A 92 13.51 16.54 -16.70
N ASP A 93 12.20 16.62 -16.53
CA ASP A 93 11.33 15.47 -16.76
C ASP A 93 10.91 15.35 -18.23
N SER A 94 10.77 14.10 -18.65
CA SER A 94 10.22 13.72 -19.95
C SER A 94 9.34 12.50 -19.75
N VAL A 95 8.11 12.56 -20.25
CA VAL A 95 7.08 11.55 -19.99
C VAL A 95 6.52 11.00 -21.31
N THR A 96 6.62 9.68 -21.51
CA THR A 96 6.03 9.05 -22.69
C THR A 96 4.50 8.93 -22.58
N LEU A 97 4.00 8.53 -21.42
CA LEU A 97 2.58 8.34 -21.16
C LEU A 97 2.19 9.03 -19.86
N TYR A 98 1.34 10.05 -19.96
CA TYR A 98 0.70 10.69 -18.82
C TYR A 98 -0.74 10.19 -18.70
N ALA A 99 -1.14 9.77 -17.50
CA ALA A 99 -2.52 9.42 -17.22
C ALA A 99 -2.97 10.14 -15.95
N ASP A 100 -4.16 10.73 -15.98
CA ASP A 100 -4.77 11.43 -14.86
C ASP A 100 -6.27 11.17 -14.79
N ASN A 101 -6.79 11.10 -13.57
CA ASN A 101 -8.22 11.05 -13.30
C ASN A 101 -8.47 11.89 -12.05
N THR A 102 -9.01 13.09 -12.25
CA THR A 102 -9.38 13.97 -11.14
C THR A 102 -10.79 13.60 -10.67
N ALA A 103 -11.00 13.35 -9.39
CA ALA A 103 -12.37 13.14 -8.91
C ALA A 103 -13.19 14.43 -9.11
N PRO A 104 -14.35 14.39 -9.78
CA PRO A 104 -15.13 15.60 -10.01
C PRO A 104 -15.72 16.13 -8.71
N SER A 105 -15.74 17.45 -8.56
CA SER A 105 -16.51 18.12 -7.51
C SER A 105 -18.00 17.85 -7.67
N LEU A 106 -18.71 17.59 -6.56
CA LEU A 106 -20.16 17.39 -6.56
C LEU A 106 -20.87 18.68 -7.01
N LYS A 107 -21.65 18.58 -8.07
CA LYS A 107 -22.40 19.70 -8.65
C LYS A 107 -23.80 19.76 -8.02
N SER A 108 -24.36 20.96 -7.94
CA SER A 108 -25.68 21.16 -7.32
C SER A 108 -26.81 20.37 -7.99
N TRP A 109 -26.77 20.20 -9.31
CA TRP A 109 -27.77 19.42 -10.05
C TRP A 109 -27.63 17.90 -9.85
N GLU A 110 -26.52 17.44 -9.29
CA GLU A 110 -26.30 16.04 -8.93
C GLU A 110 -26.94 15.70 -7.57
N ILE A 111 -27.67 16.65 -6.98
CA ILE A 111 -28.38 16.47 -5.71
C ILE A 111 -29.86 16.72 -5.97
N ILE A 112 -30.70 15.74 -5.67
CA ILE A 112 -32.15 15.84 -5.78
C ILE A 112 -32.76 15.65 -4.39
N SER A 113 -33.49 16.65 -3.94
CA SER A 113 -34.28 16.63 -2.71
C SER A 113 -35.77 16.52 -3.03
N ASN A 114 -36.62 16.49 -1.98
CA ASN A 114 -38.08 16.47 -2.09
C ASN A 114 -38.62 15.35 -2.99
N THR A 115 -38.00 14.19 -2.86
CA THR A 115 -38.19 13.03 -3.74
C THR A 115 -39.47 12.27 -3.40
N LYS A 116 -40.13 11.75 -4.43
CA LYS A 116 -41.16 10.72 -4.30
C LYS A 116 -40.70 9.48 -5.08
N PHE A 117 -40.55 8.38 -4.37
CA PHE A 117 -40.10 7.13 -4.94
C PHE A 117 -41.28 6.22 -5.28
N ARG A 118 -41.13 5.51 -6.38
CA ARG A 118 -41.93 4.34 -6.74
C ARG A 118 -40.96 3.20 -7.02
N GLU A 119 -41.50 2.00 -7.16
CA GLU A 119 -40.73 0.79 -7.42
C GLU A 119 -39.68 0.98 -8.52
N ASN A 120 -40.05 1.67 -9.62
CA ASN A 120 -39.19 1.90 -10.77
C ASN A 120 -39.04 3.38 -11.15
N SER A 121 -39.31 4.33 -10.25
CA SER A 121 -39.13 5.75 -10.60
C SER A 121 -38.82 6.66 -9.42
N LEU A 122 -38.25 7.81 -9.73
CA LEU A 122 -38.03 8.95 -8.84
C LEU A 122 -38.72 10.18 -9.42
N ILE A 123 -39.52 10.86 -8.63
CA ILE A 123 -40.23 12.09 -9.02
C ILE A 123 -39.74 13.23 -8.13
N SER A 124 -39.37 14.35 -8.73
CA SER A 124 -39.00 15.60 -8.05
C SER A 124 -38.96 16.76 -9.05
N GLU A 125 -39.36 17.95 -8.63
CA GLU A 125 -39.25 19.17 -9.45
C GLU A 125 -37.80 19.63 -9.64
N GLU A 126 -36.86 19.11 -8.83
CA GLU A 126 -35.43 19.42 -8.90
C GLU A 126 -34.69 18.63 -9.99
N ILE A 127 -35.36 17.69 -10.67
CA ILE A 127 -34.79 16.90 -11.76
C ILE A 127 -34.41 17.82 -12.93
N ASN A 128 -33.16 17.72 -13.38
CA ASN A 128 -32.66 18.39 -14.58
C ASN A 128 -32.49 17.39 -15.73
N GLU A 129 -33.51 17.27 -16.57
CA GLU A 129 -33.59 16.31 -17.67
C GLU A 129 -32.55 16.54 -18.78
N VAL A 130 -31.94 17.74 -18.83
CA VAL A 130 -30.89 18.07 -19.81
C VAL A 130 -29.52 17.53 -19.38
N LYS A 131 -29.27 17.42 -18.07
CA LYS A 131 -27.97 17.00 -17.53
C LYS A 131 -27.94 15.53 -17.15
N ILE A 132 -29.06 14.99 -16.67
CA ILE A 132 -29.16 13.59 -16.25
C ILE A 132 -29.30 12.72 -17.51
N ARG A 133 -28.46 11.70 -17.61
CA ARG A 133 -28.40 10.81 -18.77
C ARG A 133 -28.74 9.39 -18.37
N GLN A 134 -29.23 8.63 -19.35
CA GLN A 134 -29.37 7.18 -19.25
C GLN A 134 -28.05 6.54 -18.78
N GLY A 135 -28.17 5.56 -17.89
CA GLY A 135 -27.04 4.84 -17.29
C GLY A 135 -26.32 5.53 -16.13
N MET A 136 -26.65 6.79 -15.80
CA MET A 136 -26.15 7.40 -14.58
C MET A 136 -26.62 6.62 -13.34
N ILE A 137 -25.72 6.42 -12.38
CA ILE A 137 -26.02 5.75 -11.11
C ILE A 137 -26.78 6.71 -10.18
N LEU A 138 -27.71 6.18 -9.40
CA LEU A 138 -28.45 6.93 -8.38
C LEU A 138 -28.19 6.28 -7.03
N ASP A 139 -27.80 7.06 -6.02
CA ASP A 139 -27.70 6.59 -4.63
C ASP A 139 -28.52 7.48 -3.72
N THR A 140 -29.28 6.92 -2.78
CA THR A 140 -29.80 7.72 -1.68
C THR A 140 -28.68 8.17 -0.74
N ASP A 141 -28.83 9.38 -0.22
CA ASP A 141 -27.85 10.03 0.64
C ASP A 141 -28.12 9.75 2.12
N GLU A 142 -28.03 8.47 2.45
CA GLU A 142 -28.20 7.96 3.80
C GLU A 142 -27.20 6.85 4.10
N LYS A 143 -27.12 6.42 5.37
CA LYS A 143 -26.19 5.37 5.78
C LYS A 143 -26.51 4.02 5.13
N GLU A 144 -27.79 3.70 5.00
CA GLU A 144 -28.28 2.50 4.33
C GLU A 144 -28.78 2.86 2.93
N LYS A 145 -27.83 3.00 2.01
CA LYS A 145 -28.13 3.50 0.67
C LYS A 145 -29.03 2.55 -0.09
N TRP A 146 -29.94 3.14 -0.85
CA TRP A 146 -30.62 2.51 -1.96
C TRP A 146 -29.97 2.97 -3.25
N SER A 147 -29.65 2.02 -4.12
CA SER A 147 -28.99 2.29 -5.39
C SER A 147 -29.87 1.91 -6.57
N SER A 148 -29.78 2.66 -7.65
CA SER A 148 -30.40 2.35 -8.93
C SER A 148 -29.59 2.95 -10.09
N TYR A 149 -30.10 2.86 -11.31
CA TYR A 149 -29.58 3.54 -12.48
C TYR A 149 -30.71 4.07 -13.36
N VAL A 150 -30.40 5.13 -14.11
CA VAL A 150 -31.36 5.82 -14.99
C VAL A 150 -31.65 4.99 -16.24
N ILE A 151 -32.93 4.68 -16.46
CA ILE A 151 -33.43 4.08 -17.71
C ILE A 151 -33.84 5.17 -18.70
N SER A 152 -34.59 6.18 -18.23
CA SER A 152 -34.98 7.35 -19.02
C SER A 152 -35.26 8.53 -18.09
N VAL A 153 -35.22 9.74 -18.64
CA VAL A 153 -35.52 10.98 -17.91
C VAL A 153 -36.53 11.78 -18.70
N GLU A 154 -37.55 12.26 -17.99
CA GLU A 154 -38.55 13.21 -18.46
C GLU A 154 -38.66 14.35 -17.43
N SER A 155 -39.30 15.45 -17.81
CA SER A 155 -39.47 16.60 -16.90
C SER A 155 -40.10 16.15 -15.58
N GLY A 156 -39.37 16.34 -14.48
CA GLY A 156 -39.82 16.01 -13.13
C GLY A 156 -39.84 14.52 -12.77
N LYS A 157 -39.40 13.62 -13.65
CA LYS A 157 -39.36 12.18 -13.37
C LYS A 157 -38.19 11.45 -14.02
N ILE A 158 -37.53 10.62 -13.23
CA ILE A 158 -36.53 9.66 -13.67
C ILE A 158 -37.16 8.27 -13.59
N THR A 159 -37.18 7.56 -14.72
CA THR A 159 -37.47 6.12 -14.74
C THR A 159 -36.19 5.37 -14.43
N THR A 160 -36.28 4.39 -13.54
CA THR A 160 -35.16 3.62 -13.01
C THR A 160 -35.40 2.13 -13.21
N ALA A 161 -34.37 1.31 -13.03
CA ALA A 161 -34.48 -0.14 -13.17
C ALA A 161 -35.08 -0.86 -11.94
N GLY A 162 -35.43 -0.12 -10.89
CA GLY A 162 -35.71 -0.67 -9.56
C GLY A 162 -34.62 -0.30 -8.56
N TRP A 163 -34.94 -0.31 -7.25
CA TRP A 163 -34.00 0.07 -6.20
C TRP A 163 -33.52 -1.13 -5.41
N VAL A 164 -32.21 -1.18 -5.17
CA VAL A 164 -31.59 -2.21 -4.32
C VAL A 164 -31.00 -1.58 -3.07
N ASN A 165 -31.30 -2.14 -1.91
CA ASN A 165 -30.69 -1.71 -0.66
C ASN A 165 -29.26 -2.26 -0.55
N SER A 166 -28.28 -1.38 -0.41
CA SER A 166 -26.86 -1.72 -0.35
C SER A 166 -26.47 -2.59 0.86
N LYS A 167 -27.26 -2.56 1.94
CA LYS A 167 -27.03 -3.35 3.16
C LYS A 167 -27.78 -4.68 3.13
N THR A 168 -29.09 -4.67 2.91
CA THR A 168 -29.91 -5.90 2.93
C THR A 168 -29.81 -6.70 1.65
N LYS A 169 -29.37 -6.08 0.55
CA LYS A 169 -29.32 -6.66 -0.82
C LYS A 169 -30.69 -6.95 -1.42
N GLU A 170 -31.76 -6.45 -0.81
CA GLU A 170 -33.13 -6.65 -1.26
C GLU A 170 -33.56 -5.55 -2.24
N ILE A 171 -34.46 -5.93 -3.16
CA ILE A 171 -35.16 -4.98 -4.04
C ILE A 171 -36.33 -4.38 -3.27
N GLY A 172 -36.55 -3.08 -3.43
CA GLY A 172 -37.62 -2.36 -2.73
C GLY A 172 -37.78 -0.94 -3.23
N THR A 173 -38.36 -0.08 -2.39
CA THR A 173 -38.56 1.34 -2.69
C THR A 173 -37.98 2.16 -1.54
N PRO A 174 -37.13 3.17 -1.82
CA PRO A 174 -36.64 4.08 -0.80
C PRO A 174 -37.77 4.89 -0.18
N LYS A 175 -37.52 5.49 0.99
CA LYS A 175 -38.50 6.34 1.65
C LYS A 175 -38.65 7.68 0.91
N ASP A 176 -39.89 8.13 0.71
CA ASP A 176 -40.18 9.48 0.21
C ASP A 176 -39.49 10.55 1.05
N GLY A 177 -39.00 11.60 0.37
CA GLY A 177 -38.26 12.71 0.95
C GLY A 177 -36.76 12.46 1.12
N THR A 178 -36.27 11.23 0.92
CA THR A 178 -34.83 10.94 1.00
C THR A 178 -34.07 11.58 -0.16
N ARG A 179 -33.00 12.32 0.17
CA ARG A 179 -32.12 12.95 -0.83
C ARG A 179 -31.42 11.91 -1.70
N VAL A 180 -31.25 12.21 -2.99
CA VAL A 180 -30.57 11.36 -3.97
C VAL A 180 -29.35 12.08 -4.54
N LEU A 181 -28.24 11.35 -4.65
CA LEU A 181 -27.05 11.74 -5.38
C LEU A 181 -27.05 11.10 -6.76
N ILE A 182 -26.79 11.91 -7.79
CA ILE A 182 -26.70 11.50 -9.18
C ILE A 182 -25.23 11.28 -9.54
N ASN A 183 -24.96 10.10 -10.09
CA ASN A 183 -23.66 9.62 -10.56
C ASN A 183 -22.49 9.89 -9.58
N PRO A 184 -22.61 9.54 -8.28
CA PRO A 184 -21.58 9.86 -7.30
C PRO A 184 -20.30 9.07 -7.56
N VAL A 185 -19.24 9.76 -8.00
CA VAL A 185 -17.91 9.15 -8.19
C VAL A 185 -17.22 9.01 -6.84
N THR A 186 -17.20 7.79 -6.30
CA THR A 186 -16.60 7.49 -4.99
C THR A 186 -15.23 6.83 -5.07
N LYS A 187 -14.83 6.38 -6.27
CA LYS A 187 -13.52 5.79 -6.54
C LYS A 187 -13.09 6.12 -7.96
N ILE A 188 -11.85 6.53 -8.11
CA ILE A 188 -11.20 6.82 -9.40
C ILE A 188 -10.03 5.86 -9.62
N TRP A 189 -9.76 5.59 -10.89
CA TRP A 189 -8.60 4.83 -11.35
C TRP A 189 -7.93 5.63 -12.45
N THR A 190 -6.62 5.81 -12.34
CA THR A 190 -5.82 6.46 -13.38
C THR A 190 -5.47 5.47 -14.49
N THR A 191 -5.12 4.24 -14.10
CA THR A 191 -4.85 3.12 -15.02
C THR A 191 -5.38 1.82 -14.41
N ASN A 192 -5.86 0.90 -15.25
CA ASN A 192 -6.29 -0.43 -14.82
C ASN A 192 -5.80 -1.48 -15.83
N PHE A 193 -4.72 -2.18 -15.48
CA PHE A 193 -4.10 -3.19 -16.34
C PHE A 193 -4.69 -4.58 -16.05
N ASN A 194 -5.24 -5.23 -17.08
CA ASN A 194 -5.85 -6.55 -16.95
C ASN A 194 -5.42 -7.45 -18.11
N SER A 195 -5.24 -8.73 -17.80
CA SER A 195 -5.02 -9.79 -18.80
C SER A 195 -6.02 -10.90 -18.57
N PHE A 196 -6.66 -11.37 -19.64
CA PHE A 196 -7.65 -12.44 -19.59
C PHE A 196 -7.14 -13.61 -20.44
N ILE A 197 -7.11 -14.82 -19.85
CA ILE A 197 -6.78 -16.05 -20.54
C ILE A 197 -8.03 -16.93 -20.55
N PRO A 198 -8.82 -16.94 -21.65
CA PRO A 198 -9.98 -17.80 -21.77
C PRO A 198 -9.61 -19.28 -21.69
N LYS A 199 -10.54 -20.11 -21.23
CA LYS A 199 -10.34 -21.57 -21.09
C LYS A 199 -9.86 -22.23 -22.38
N GLU A 200 -10.38 -21.79 -23.52
CA GLU A 200 -10.07 -22.36 -24.84
C GLU A 200 -8.82 -21.72 -25.48
N SER A 201 -8.10 -20.85 -24.76
CA SER A 201 -6.87 -20.22 -25.25
C SER A 201 -5.68 -21.18 -25.20
N LEU A 202 -4.78 -21.07 -26.18
CA LEU A 202 -3.48 -21.74 -26.14
C LEU A 202 -2.47 -21.06 -25.19
N ALA A 203 -2.71 -19.79 -24.83
CA ALA A 203 -1.82 -19.06 -23.94
C ALA A 203 -1.92 -19.60 -22.51
N THR A 204 -0.79 -19.87 -21.87
CA THR A 204 -0.71 -20.36 -20.48
C THR A 204 -0.01 -19.39 -19.53
N GLY A 205 0.43 -18.24 -20.03
CA GLY A 205 1.10 -17.19 -19.27
C GLY A 205 0.68 -15.80 -19.71
N ALA A 206 0.81 -14.84 -18.79
CA ALA A 206 0.58 -13.43 -19.04
C ALA A 206 1.46 -12.58 -18.12
N ALA A 207 1.88 -11.41 -18.62
CA ALA A 207 2.43 -10.33 -17.80
C ALA A 207 1.40 -9.18 -17.83
N ILE A 208 0.91 -8.78 -16.65
CA ILE A 208 -0.07 -7.68 -16.54
C ILE A 208 0.62 -6.33 -16.80
N GLN A 209 1.87 -6.20 -16.34
CA GLN A 209 2.76 -5.08 -16.59
C GLN A 209 4.20 -5.59 -16.59
N GLU A 210 5.00 -5.14 -17.55
CA GLU A 210 6.45 -5.41 -17.62
C GLU A 210 7.19 -4.07 -17.77
N ASN A 211 8.18 -3.84 -16.90
CA ASN A 211 9.05 -2.67 -16.94
C ASN A 211 10.49 -3.15 -17.15
N GLY A 212 11.15 -2.67 -18.20
CA GLY A 212 12.54 -3.02 -18.53
C GLY A 212 13.50 -1.84 -18.40
N LEU A 213 14.77 -2.12 -18.13
CA LEU A 213 15.84 -1.11 -18.03
C LEU A 213 17.10 -1.57 -18.78
N ILE A 214 17.68 -0.66 -19.54
CA ILE A 214 19.08 -0.74 -19.99
C ILE A 214 19.79 0.50 -19.45
N ASN A 215 20.67 0.35 -18.46
CA ASN A 215 21.49 1.44 -17.93
C ASN A 215 22.96 1.23 -18.32
N ALA A 216 23.42 2.03 -19.28
CA ALA A 216 24.82 2.05 -19.73
C ALA A 216 25.56 3.32 -19.28
N LYS A 217 24.99 4.11 -18.36
CA LYS A 217 25.49 5.46 -18.02
C LYS A 217 26.01 5.59 -16.59
N VAL A 218 25.36 4.97 -15.62
CA VAL A 218 25.68 5.13 -14.18
C VAL A 218 25.95 3.76 -13.57
N GLU A 219 27.16 3.53 -13.06
CA GLU A 219 27.57 2.25 -12.47
C GLU A 219 26.86 1.94 -11.15
N LEU A 220 26.68 2.96 -10.29
CA LEU A 220 26.01 2.86 -8.99
C LEU A 220 24.88 3.89 -8.91
N PRO A 221 23.70 3.62 -9.51
CA PRO A 221 22.62 4.58 -9.58
C PRO A 221 21.90 4.77 -8.24
N ASN A 222 21.60 6.01 -7.88
CA ASN A 222 20.81 6.37 -6.68
C ASN A 222 19.33 6.64 -6.98
N THR A 223 18.96 6.86 -8.25
CA THR A 223 17.62 7.33 -8.66
C THR A 223 17.09 6.61 -9.91
N ILE A 224 17.61 5.42 -10.24
CA ILE A 224 17.07 4.58 -11.33
C ILE A 224 16.11 3.56 -10.72
N ASN A 225 14.81 3.84 -10.84
CA ASN A 225 13.75 3.07 -10.20
C ASN A 225 12.91 2.32 -11.25
N GLY A 226 12.47 1.10 -10.92
CA GLY A 226 11.56 0.33 -11.79
C GLY A 226 10.09 0.75 -11.64
N ILE A 227 9.67 1.04 -10.41
CA ILE A 227 8.39 1.66 -10.04
C ILE A 227 8.69 2.63 -8.91
N ASP A 228 8.26 3.89 -9.07
CA ASP A 228 8.34 4.90 -8.03
C ASP A 228 6.93 5.36 -7.67
N THR A 229 6.54 5.12 -6.41
CA THR A 229 5.20 5.45 -5.91
C THR A 229 5.34 6.52 -4.84
N VAL A 230 4.87 7.73 -5.16
CA VAL A 230 5.04 8.90 -4.30
C VAL A 230 3.70 9.49 -3.87
N VAL A 231 3.65 10.04 -2.66
CA VAL A 231 2.62 10.99 -2.25
C VAL A 231 3.09 12.37 -2.71
N LEU A 232 2.28 13.07 -3.50
CA LEU A 232 2.67 14.36 -4.07
C LEU A 232 2.80 15.43 -2.96
N PRO A 233 3.73 16.40 -3.09
CA PRO A 233 3.97 17.40 -2.04
C PRO A 233 2.75 18.26 -1.67
N GLN A 234 1.77 18.37 -2.56
CA GLN A 234 0.54 19.14 -2.34
C GLN A 234 -0.52 18.36 -1.54
N SER A 235 -0.30 17.06 -1.28
CA SER A 235 -1.22 16.23 -0.51
C SER A 235 -1.25 16.66 0.97
N ILE A 236 -2.46 16.88 1.50
CA ILE A 236 -2.69 17.22 2.92
C ILE A 236 -2.66 15.97 3.81
N TYR A 237 -2.96 14.81 3.23
CA TYR A 237 -3.00 13.51 3.91
C TYR A 237 -2.11 12.49 3.18
N GLY A 238 -1.63 11.49 3.89
CA GLY A 238 -0.85 10.38 3.32
C GLY A 238 -1.71 9.32 2.60
N GLY A 239 -1.06 8.30 2.05
CA GLY A 239 -1.71 7.12 1.46
C GLY A 239 -1.75 5.92 2.41
N THR A 240 -2.59 4.93 2.11
CA THR A 240 -2.71 3.69 2.89
C THR A 240 -1.59 2.69 2.59
N ALA A 241 -1.31 2.43 1.30
CA ALA A 241 -0.30 1.48 0.86
C ALA A 241 0.25 1.90 -0.50
N ALA A 242 1.58 1.94 -0.63
CA ALA A 242 2.26 2.20 -1.91
C ALA A 242 2.25 0.96 -2.84
N TYR A 243 2.14 -0.24 -2.25
CA TYR A 243 1.95 -1.50 -2.95
C TYR A 243 0.96 -2.37 -2.16
N LEU A 244 -0.01 -2.97 -2.85
CA LEU A 244 -1.02 -3.83 -2.25
C LEU A 244 -1.35 -5.02 -3.16
N ALA A 245 -0.94 -6.22 -2.76
CA ALA A 245 -1.35 -7.47 -3.38
C ALA A 245 -2.53 -8.07 -2.61
N ARG A 246 -3.63 -8.40 -3.30
CA ARG A 246 -4.84 -8.99 -2.70
C ARG A 246 -5.38 -10.16 -3.51
N ASN A 247 -5.97 -11.12 -2.81
CA ASN A 247 -6.64 -12.28 -3.39
C ASN A 247 -8.11 -11.98 -3.69
N ALA A 248 -8.77 -12.84 -4.48
CA ALA A 248 -10.21 -12.74 -4.68
C ALA A 248 -10.95 -13.14 -3.39
N GLU A 249 -11.79 -12.24 -2.87
CA GLU A 249 -12.62 -12.50 -1.69
C GLU A 249 -13.98 -13.15 -2.04
N THR A 250 -14.41 -12.98 -3.29
CA THR A 250 -15.65 -13.53 -3.85
C THR A 250 -15.36 -14.41 -5.07
N GLY A 251 -16.37 -15.12 -5.59
CA GLY A 251 -16.20 -16.11 -6.67
C GLY A 251 -15.44 -17.37 -6.22
N TYR A 252 -14.59 -17.93 -7.08
CA TYR A 252 -13.82 -19.15 -6.80
C TYR A 252 -12.63 -18.95 -5.84
N LYS A 253 -12.51 -17.78 -5.19
CA LYS A 253 -11.54 -17.46 -4.12
C LYS A 253 -10.09 -17.85 -4.44
N GLN A 254 -9.68 -17.63 -5.69
CA GLN A 254 -8.32 -17.92 -6.13
C GLN A 254 -7.33 -16.95 -5.47
N ARG A 255 -6.09 -17.43 -5.29
CA ARG A 255 -5.05 -16.73 -4.54
C ARG A 255 -3.76 -16.62 -5.32
N TRP A 256 -3.05 -15.51 -5.10
CA TRP A 256 -1.64 -15.40 -5.41
C TRP A 256 -0.88 -16.47 -4.62
N ARG A 257 0.02 -17.19 -5.29
CA ARG A 257 0.92 -18.13 -4.61
C ARG A 257 1.97 -17.40 -3.77
N VAL A 258 2.40 -16.23 -4.26
CA VAL A 258 3.41 -15.38 -3.64
C VAL A 258 2.99 -13.93 -3.85
N GLY A 259 2.92 -13.14 -2.78
CA GLY A 259 2.53 -11.72 -2.84
C GLY A 259 3.69 -10.78 -3.21
N PHE A 260 4.94 -11.21 -2.97
CA PHE A 260 6.16 -10.51 -3.37
C PHE A 260 7.26 -11.52 -3.65
N ILE A 261 7.93 -11.41 -4.79
CA ILE A 261 9.07 -12.27 -5.16
C ILE A 261 10.21 -11.40 -5.69
N SER A 262 11.42 -11.62 -5.17
CA SER A 262 12.66 -11.00 -5.67
C SER A 262 13.65 -12.11 -6.03
N GLN A 263 14.24 -12.01 -7.21
CA GLN A 263 15.12 -13.04 -7.77
C GLN A 263 16.44 -12.42 -8.23
N GLY A 264 17.56 -12.89 -7.67
CA GLY A 264 18.90 -12.54 -8.13
C GLY A 264 19.37 -11.11 -7.82
N SER A 265 18.60 -10.30 -7.08
CA SER A 265 19.04 -8.98 -6.64
C SER A 265 20.09 -9.06 -5.53
N GLU A 266 20.98 -8.08 -5.47
CA GLU A 266 22.03 -8.01 -4.43
C GLU A 266 21.42 -7.86 -3.03
N ILE A 267 20.39 -7.03 -2.90
CA ILE A 267 19.60 -6.84 -1.68
C ILE A 267 18.12 -7.00 -2.06
N ASN A 268 17.48 -8.05 -1.54
CA ASN A 268 16.08 -8.37 -1.86
C ASN A 268 15.06 -7.47 -1.14
N PHE A 269 15.37 -7.03 0.08
CA PHE A 269 14.53 -6.11 0.86
C PHE A 269 15.42 -5.15 1.63
N ARG A 270 15.08 -3.86 1.58
CA ARG A 270 15.76 -2.80 2.32
C ARG A 270 14.72 -1.83 2.88
N SER A 271 14.82 -1.56 4.17
CA SER A 271 14.11 -0.47 4.84
C SER A 271 15.16 0.48 5.44
N SER A 272 14.99 1.78 5.25
CA SER A 272 15.92 2.81 5.73
C SER A 272 15.23 4.15 5.91
N ASP A 273 15.85 5.01 6.72
CA ASP A 273 15.42 6.40 6.91
C ASP A 273 15.54 7.21 5.62
N SER A 274 14.71 8.24 5.52
CA SER A 274 14.93 9.37 4.63
C SER A 274 15.69 10.48 5.38
N ALA A 275 15.99 11.59 4.70
CA ALA A 275 16.59 12.76 5.35
C ALA A 275 15.68 13.42 6.41
N ILE A 276 14.37 13.12 6.42
CA ILE A 276 13.37 13.84 7.22
C ILE A 276 12.54 12.88 8.10
N SER A 277 12.45 11.61 7.74
CA SER A 277 11.56 10.63 8.38
C SER A 277 12.20 9.26 8.53
N SER A 278 11.84 8.56 9.60
CA SER A 278 12.28 7.19 9.92
C SER A 278 11.05 6.26 10.08
N PRO A 279 11.12 5.00 9.62
CA PRO A 279 10.05 4.04 9.87
C PRO A 279 10.00 3.66 11.35
N GLN A 280 8.79 3.52 11.90
CA GLN A 280 8.60 2.99 13.26
C GLN A 280 8.84 1.48 13.33
N ILE A 281 8.52 0.76 12.26
CA ILE A 281 8.66 -0.70 12.15
C ILE A 281 9.29 -1.03 10.79
N GLY A 282 10.38 -1.81 10.79
CA GLY A 282 11.09 -2.20 9.56
C GLY A 282 10.52 -3.42 8.85
N PHE A 283 9.86 -4.33 9.59
CA PHE A 283 9.16 -5.51 9.10
C PHE A 283 8.06 -5.88 10.09
N LEU A 284 6.82 -6.05 9.61
CA LEU A 284 5.67 -6.45 10.42
C LEU A 284 4.99 -7.65 9.76
N GLU A 285 4.78 -8.70 10.53
CA GLU A 285 3.95 -9.85 10.18
C GLU A 285 2.79 -9.87 11.18
N ASP A 286 1.56 -9.79 10.69
CA ASP A 286 0.34 -9.69 11.50
C ASP A 286 -0.75 -10.60 10.92
N SER A 287 -0.42 -11.87 10.73
CA SER A 287 -1.36 -12.88 10.24
C SER A 287 -1.47 -14.07 11.18
N SER A 288 -2.47 -14.92 10.94
CA SER A 288 -2.62 -16.22 11.60
C SER A 288 -1.87 -17.33 10.86
N ALA A 289 -0.77 -17.02 10.18
CA ALA A 289 0.02 -18.00 9.43
C ALA A 289 0.65 -19.04 10.37
N GLU A 290 0.81 -20.27 9.88
CA GLU A 290 1.51 -21.34 10.61
C GLU A 290 2.97 -20.99 10.90
N ASN A 291 3.61 -20.23 9.99
CA ASN A 291 5.00 -19.80 10.11
C ASN A 291 5.13 -18.32 9.68
N GLY A 292 5.67 -17.45 10.54
CA GLY A 292 5.88 -16.03 10.23
C GLY A 292 7.11 -15.76 9.35
N LEU A 293 8.26 -16.37 9.68
CA LEU A 293 9.48 -16.34 8.85
C LEU A 293 10.07 -17.74 8.74
N VAL A 294 10.44 -18.15 7.52
CA VAL A 294 11.03 -19.47 7.23
C VAL A 294 12.38 -19.29 6.53
N PHE A 295 13.42 -19.90 7.10
CA PHE A 295 14.75 -20.01 6.50
C PHE A 295 15.01 -21.47 6.13
N THR A 296 15.31 -21.75 4.86
CA THR A 296 15.44 -23.12 4.34
C THR A 296 16.87 -23.68 4.44
N GLY A 297 17.74 -23.03 5.22
CA GLY A 297 19.11 -23.43 5.45
C GLY A 297 20.10 -23.24 4.30
N LYS A 298 19.70 -22.51 3.26
CA LYS A 298 20.55 -22.24 2.07
C LYS A 298 21.42 -20.99 2.20
N ASN A 299 21.30 -20.23 3.28
CA ASN A 299 22.15 -19.07 3.53
C ASN A 299 23.61 -19.52 3.68
N LYS A 300 24.56 -18.82 3.03
CA LYS A 300 25.98 -19.23 3.05
C LYS A 300 26.69 -19.01 4.40
N LYS A 301 26.16 -18.13 5.25
CA LYS A 301 26.78 -17.74 6.53
C LYS A 301 25.76 -17.74 7.66
N ASN A 302 24.86 -16.75 7.64
CA ASN A 302 23.92 -16.50 8.72
C ASN A 302 22.49 -16.44 8.18
N SER A 303 21.54 -16.99 8.93
CA SER A 303 20.10 -16.79 8.69
C SER A 303 19.64 -15.43 9.23
N ILE A 304 20.13 -15.05 10.42
CA ILE A 304 19.86 -13.74 11.03
C ILE A 304 21.17 -13.18 11.62
N LEU A 305 21.38 -11.87 11.43
CA LEU A 305 22.61 -11.18 11.84
C LEU A 305 22.29 -9.81 12.44
N TRP A 306 22.72 -9.58 13.68
CA TRP A 306 22.59 -8.30 14.36
C TRP A 306 23.95 -7.60 14.44
N LYS A 307 24.01 -6.35 13.98
CA LYS A 307 25.22 -5.53 14.00
C LYS A 307 25.00 -4.22 14.76
N ASN A 308 26.06 -3.74 15.39
CA ASN A 308 26.15 -2.39 15.94
C ASN A 308 27.53 -1.81 15.58
N ASN A 309 27.58 -0.67 14.88
CA ASN A 309 28.83 -0.04 14.42
C ASN A 309 29.82 -1.04 13.79
N ASN A 310 29.33 -1.83 12.81
CA ASN A 310 30.06 -2.91 12.13
C ASN A 310 30.52 -4.10 13.00
N ARG A 311 30.22 -4.11 14.29
CA ARG A 311 30.48 -5.26 15.16
C ARG A 311 29.27 -6.18 15.17
N ILE A 312 29.51 -7.48 14.99
CA ILE A 312 28.45 -8.49 15.12
C ILE A 312 28.13 -8.67 16.61
N MET A 313 26.89 -8.42 17.00
CA MET A 313 26.43 -8.49 18.38
C MET A 313 25.77 -9.84 18.69
N ALA A 314 25.00 -10.36 17.75
CA ALA A 314 24.38 -11.68 17.81
C ALA A 314 24.21 -12.22 16.39
N GLU A 315 24.14 -13.55 16.25
CA GLU A 315 23.85 -14.20 14.97
C GLU A 315 23.28 -15.60 15.15
N ILE A 316 22.46 -15.99 14.19
CA ILE A 316 21.95 -17.34 13.98
C ILE A 316 22.53 -17.84 12.65
N ASP A 317 23.21 -18.98 12.66
CA ASP A 317 23.85 -19.54 11.47
C ASP A 317 22.83 -20.05 10.43
N SER A 318 23.35 -20.61 9.34
CA SER A 318 22.53 -21.20 8.27
C SER A 318 21.66 -22.37 8.74
N ASN A 319 22.02 -23.09 9.80
CA ASN A 319 21.27 -24.24 10.31
C ASN A 319 20.24 -23.84 11.37
N GLY A 320 20.15 -22.55 11.71
CA GLY A 320 19.24 -22.06 12.75
C GLY A 320 19.83 -22.13 14.17
N LEU A 321 21.14 -22.38 14.33
CA LEU A 321 21.78 -22.43 15.64
C LEU A 321 22.27 -21.04 16.06
N ILE A 322 22.13 -20.72 17.34
CA ILE A 322 22.68 -19.48 17.92
C ILE A 322 24.21 -19.63 18.01
N SER A 323 24.94 -18.99 17.11
CA SER A 323 26.41 -19.02 17.11
C SER A 323 27.00 -17.92 18.00
N LYS A 324 26.29 -16.79 18.13
CA LYS A 324 26.71 -15.68 18.99
C LYS A 324 25.50 -14.99 19.59
N ILE A 325 25.59 -14.67 20.88
CA ILE A 325 24.57 -13.90 21.60
C ILE A 325 25.23 -12.84 22.48
N GLY A 326 24.80 -11.59 22.30
CA GLY A 326 25.15 -10.48 23.16
C GLY A 326 24.10 -10.31 24.24
N TYR A 327 24.49 -10.31 25.52
CA TYR A 327 23.59 -10.01 26.63
C TYR A 327 23.79 -8.56 27.08
N LYS A 328 22.69 -7.81 27.25
CA LYS A 328 22.73 -6.59 28.06
C LYS A 328 23.14 -6.99 29.48
N THR A 329 24.28 -6.47 29.92
CA THR A 329 24.98 -6.95 31.12
C THR A 329 25.14 -5.81 32.13
N VAL A 330 24.77 -6.05 33.38
CA VAL A 330 24.92 -5.11 34.50
C VAL A 330 25.85 -5.70 35.56
N LYS A 331 26.74 -4.87 36.12
CA LYS A 331 27.59 -5.25 37.24
C LYS A 331 26.88 -4.90 38.55
N ILE A 332 26.78 -5.86 39.47
CA ILE A 332 26.21 -5.66 40.79
C ILE A 332 27.34 -5.48 41.80
N THR A 333 27.33 -4.37 42.52
CA THR A 333 28.25 -4.09 43.64
C THR A 333 27.56 -4.15 44.99
N ASP A 334 26.24 -4.09 45.08
CA ASP A 334 25.47 -4.07 46.35
C ASP A 334 24.10 -4.74 46.18
N SER A 335 23.34 -4.88 47.27
CA SER A 335 21.96 -5.38 47.20
C SER A 335 21.14 -4.58 46.18
N THR A 336 20.44 -5.27 45.28
CA THR A 336 19.85 -4.67 44.08
C THR A 336 18.51 -5.34 43.75
N GLU A 337 17.54 -4.54 43.31
CA GLU A 337 16.33 -5.02 42.64
C GLU A 337 16.63 -5.24 41.16
N MET A 338 16.44 -6.48 40.69
CA MET A 338 16.75 -6.87 39.33
C MET A 338 15.66 -6.40 38.38
N SER A 339 16.07 -5.76 37.29
CA SER A 339 15.22 -5.35 36.17
C SER A 339 14.95 -6.50 35.20
N ASP A 340 13.78 -6.45 34.56
CA ASP A 340 13.30 -7.31 33.48
C ASP A 340 13.91 -6.97 32.09
N ASP A 341 14.71 -5.89 32.01
CA ASP A 341 15.37 -5.43 30.78
C ASP A 341 16.86 -5.82 30.67
N VAL A 342 17.38 -6.65 31.58
CA VAL A 342 18.79 -7.08 31.65
C VAL A 342 18.89 -8.59 31.48
N GLY A 343 19.67 -9.04 30.49
CA GLY A 343 19.87 -10.47 30.23
C GLY A 343 20.97 -11.13 31.08
N ARG A 344 21.86 -10.34 31.69
CA ARG A 344 22.95 -10.85 32.54
C ARG A 344 23.34 -9.91 33.67
N TYR A 345 23.50 -10.45 34.87
CA TYR A 345 24.11 -9.75 36.01
C TYR A 345 25.45 -10.39 36.38
N ILE A 346 26.45 -9.56 36.67
CA ILE A 346 27.76 -9.98 37.19
C ILE A 346 27.95 -9.39 38.58
N ILE A 347 27.88 -10.24 39.59
CA ILE A 347 28.09 -9.90 40.99
C ILE A 347 29.58 -9.79 41.26
N ASN A 348 30.01 -8.60 41.63
CA ASN A 348 31.38 -8.30 42.04
C ASN A 348 31.35 -7.59 43.40
N ASN A 349 30.97 -8.35 44.43
CA ASN A 349 30.95 -7.93 45.83
C ASN A 349 31.43 -9.10 46.72
N ASN A 350 32.22 -8.81 47.75
CA ASN A 350 32.70 -9.77 48.75
C ASN A 350 31.82 -9.81 50.03
N SER A 351 30.87 -8.88 50.17
CA SER A 351 29.90 -8.80 51.25
C SER A 351 28.65 -9.62 50.93
N ASN A 352 27.83 -9.90 51.94
CA ASN A 352 26.53 -10.50 51.74
C ASN A 352 25.59 -9.48 51.07
N ILE A 353 24.93 -9.88 49.99
CA ILE A 353 23.99 -9.03 49.26
C ILE A 353 22.65 -9.73 49.04
N THR A 354 21.60 -8.94 48.87
CA THR A 354 20.28 -9.40 48.49
C THR A 354 19.97 -8.99 47.06
N LEU A 355 19.60 -9.95 46.23
CA LEU A 355 19.08 -9.75 44.89
C LEU A 355 17.58 -10.03 44.90
N LYS A 356 16.79 -8.98 44.71
CA LYS A 356 15.35 -9.12 44.54
C LYS A 356 15.06 -9.41 43.08
N LEU A 357 14.47 -10.57 42.80
CA LEU A 357 14.12 -10.99 41.44
C LEU A 357 13.06 -10.06 40.84
N PRO A 358 12.98 -9.94 39.50
CA PRO A 358 11.99 -9.10 38.85
C PRO A 358 10.56 -9.47 39.28
N ALA A 359 9.69 -8.46 39.35
CA ALA A 359 8.30 -8.67 39.73
C ALA A 359 7.56 -9.51 38.67
N ILE A 360 6.72 -10.46 39.11
CA ILE A 360 6.15 -11.50 38.24
C ILE A 360 5.18 -10.94 37.20
N GLU A 361 4.60 -9.77 37.44
CA GLU A 361 3.71 -9.08 36.50
C GLU A 361 4.45 -8.44 35.32
N ARG A 362 5.78 -8.31 35.41
CA ARG A 362 6.63 -7.75 34.35
C ARG A 362 7.34 -8.82 33.52
N VAL A 363 7.34 -10.07 33.99
CA VAL A 363 8.00 -11.19 33.30
C VAL A 363 6.97 -12.20 32.78
N PHE A 364 7.39 -13.03 31.84
CA PHE A 364 6.56 -14.08 31.23
C PHE A 364 7.10 -15.47 31.55
N LYS A 365 6.26 -16.50 31.39
CA LYS A 365 6.68 -17.90 31.52
C LYS A 365 7.85 -18.21 30.57
N GLY A 366 8.98 -18.63 31.13
CA GLY A 366 10.23 -18.88 30.41
C GLY A 366 11.23 -17.72 30.44
N TYR A 367 10.87 -16.57 31.06
CA TYR A 367 11.83 -15.50 31.29
C TYR A 367 13.04 -16.04 32.03
N THR A 368 14.24 -15.78 31.52
CA THR A 368 15.50 -16.31 32.04
C THR A 368 16.54 -15.20 32.08
N VAL A 369 17.20 -15.04 33.23
CA VAL A 369 18.32 -14.12 33.42
C VAL A 369 19.55 -14.86 33.92
N LYS A 370 20.71 -14.58 33.34
CA LYS A 370 21.97 -15.15 33.80
C LYS A 370 22.53 -14.34 34.96
N VAL A 371 22.95 -14.99 36.03
CA VAL A 371 23.60 -14.35 37.17
C VAL A 371 24.92 -15.04 37.42
N SER A 372 26.01 -14.28 37.43
CA SER A 372 27.35 -14.82 37.66
C SER A 372 27.98 -14.11 38.83
N LYS A 373 28.49 -14.86 39.80
CA LYS A 373 29.31 -14.33 40.88
C LYS A 373 30.78 -14.62 40.60
N ILE A 374 31.59 -13.57 40.56
CA ILE A 374 33.01 -13.63 40.21
C ILE A 374 33.94 -13.35 41.40
N THR A 375 33.37 -13.26 42.61
CA THR A 375 34.08 -12.96 43.86
C THR A 375 34.07 -14.15 44.80
N SER A 376 35.15 -14.36 45.54
CA SER A 376 35.34 -15.56 46.35
C SER A 376 34.67 -15.54 47.74
N GLN A 377 34.10 -14.39 48.14
CA GLN A 377 33.47 -14.17 49.46
C GLN A 377 32.06 -13.59 49.32
N GLY A 378 31.30 -13.57 50.41
CA GLY A 378 29.94 -13.04 50.46
C GLY A 378 28.86 -14.04 49.99
N SER A 379 27.74 -14.11 50.69
CA SER A 379 26.57 -14.89 50.26
C SER A 379 25.60 -14.04 49.45
N VAL A 380 24.93 -14.65 48.47
CA VAL A 380 23.89 -13.98 47.68
C VAL A 380 22.53 -14.50 48.11
N HIS A 381 21.70 -13.61 48.63
CA HIS A 381 20.32 -13.90 49.02
C HIS A 381 19.39 -13.50 47.89
N PHE A 382 18.68 -14.45 47.31
CA PHE A 382 17.62 -14.19 46.35
C PHE A 382 16.28 -14.12 47.08
N GLU A 383 15.51 -13.08 46.77
CA GLU A 383 14.15 -12.89 47.25
C GLU A 383 13.21 -12.47 46.12
N THR A 384 11.91 -12.62 46.36
CA THR A 384 10.83 -12.14 45.48
C THR A 384 9.95 -11.20 46.29
N SER A 385 9.40 -10.15 45.68
CA SER A 385 8.39 -9.30 46.33
C SER A 385 7.10 -10.06 46.60
N GLU A 386 6.81 -11.11 45.83
CA GLU A 386 5.48 -11.71 45.81
C GLU A 386 5.32 -12.81 46.85
N SER A 387 4.31 -12.63 47.70
CA SER A 387 4.04 -13.47 48.87
C SER A 387 3.75 -14.94 48.55
N ASN A 388 3.14 -15.20 47.39
CA ASN A 388 2.76 -16.55 46.94
C ASN A 388 3.79 -17.18 46.00
N THR A 389 4.80 -16.42 45.58
CA THR A 389 5.85 -16.90 44.68
C THR A 389 7.00 -17.48 45.50
N LYS A 390 7.56 -18.59 45.02
CA LYS A 390 8.67 -19.28 45.66
C LYS A 390 9.90 -19.26 44.77
N ILE A 391 11.07 -19.42 45.38
CA ILE A 391 12.39 -19.57 44.77
C ILE A 391 12.91 -20.95 45.18
N ASN A 392 13.09 -21.87 44.22
CA ASN A 392 13.44 -23.28 44.47
C ASN A 392 12.55 -23.90 45.58
N GLY A 393 11.24 -23.62 45.56
CA GLY A 393 10.26 -24.13 46.54
C GLY A 393 10.21 -23.40 47.89
N ASN A 394 11.06 -22.40 48.14
CA ASN A 394 11.15 -21.64 49.39
C ASN A 394 10.81 -20.17 49.19
N LYS A 395 10.57 -19.40 50.26
CA LYS A 395 10.30 -17.95 50.14
C LYS A 395 11.52 -17.16 49.64
N ASN A 396 12.72 -17.67 49.93
CA ASN A 396 13.99 -17.10 49.54
C ASN A 396 15.02 -18.21 49.32
N LEU A 397 16.14 -17.87 48.69
CA LEU A 397 17.26 -18.78 48.44
C LEU A 397 18.57 -18.09 48.80
N THR A 398 19.43 -18.71 49.59
CA THR A 398 20.77 -18.18 49.86
C THR A 398 21.83 -19.07 49.24
N ILE A 399 22.68 -18.50 48.39
CA ILE A 399 23.80 -19.18 47.75
C ILE A 399 25.08 -18.71 48.41
N LYS A 400 25.81 -19.65 49.03
CA LYS A 400 27.08 -19.41 49.74
C LYS A 400 28.31 -19.87 48.97
N GLU A 401 28.11 -20.35 47.74
CA GLU A 401 29.19 -20.73 46.83
C GLU A 401 30.11 -19.53 46.58
N LYS A 402 31.41 -19.81 46.39
CA LYS A 402 32.44 -18.79 46.12
C LYS A 402 32.14 -18.11 44.78
N GLU A 403 32.54 -18.74 43.70
CA GLU A 403 32.29 -18.28 42.32
C GLU A 403 31.32 -19.26 41.65
N TRP A 404 30.39 -18.72 40.89
CA TRP A 404 29.38 -19.53 40.21
C TRP A 404 28.76 -18.77 39.05
N ASN A 405 28.14 -19.53 38.14
CA ASN A 405 27.32 -19.00 37.07
C ASN A 405 26.02 -19.80 37.06
N LYS A 406 24.91 -19.10 37.28
CA LYS A 406 23.59 -19.70 37.44
C LYS A 406 22.57 -18.99 36.56
N GLU A 407 21.47 -19.66 36.29
CA GLU A 407 20.33 -19.06 35.61
C GLU A 407 19.17 -18.94 36.59
N ALA A 408 18.56 -17.76 36.64
CA ALA A 408 17.29 -17.56 37.30
C ALA A 408 16.18 -17.54 36.25
N PHE A 409 15.22 -18.47 36.30
CA PHE A 409 14.12 -18.54 35.36
C PHE A 409 12.75 -18.68 36.05
N PHE A 410 11.71 -18.16 35.39
CA PHE A 410 10.34 -18.15 35.88
C PHE A 410 9.45 -19.12 35.08
N ASP A 411 8.75 -20.03 35.75
CA ASP A 411 7.89 -21.04 35.08
C ASP A 411 6.43 -20.57 34.86
N GLY A 412 6.11 -19.34 35.27
CA GLY A 412 4.75 -18.80 35.32
C GLY A 412 4.16 -18.74 36.73
N VAL A 413 4.77 -19.41 37.71
CA VAL A 413 4.31 -19.46 39.11
C VAL A 413 5.45 -19.23 40.10
N SER A 414 6.60 -19.87 39.88
CA SER A 414 7.76 -19.86 40.77
C SER A 414 9.06 -19.54 40.02
N TRP A 415 10.02 -19.04 40.77
CA TRP A 415 11.39 -18.83 40.34
C TRP A 415 12.25 -20.05 40.65
N TYR A 416 13.22 -20.29 39.76
CA TYR A 416 14.26 -21.29 39.95
C TYR A 416 15.62 -20.67 39.70
N VAL A 417 16.60 -20.98 40.56
CA VAL A 417 17.99 -20.54 40.42
C VAL A 417 18.89 -21.78 40.51
N TYR A 418 19.56 -22.13 39.41
CA TYR A 418 20.40 -23.33 39.31
C TYR A 418 21.77 -23.05 38.71
#